data_AF-A0A1G8QNB7-F1
#
_entry.id   AF-A0A1G8QNB7-F1
#
_cell.length_a   1.000
_cell.length_b   1.000
_cell.length_c   1.000
_cell.angle_alpha   90.00
_cell.angle_beta   90.00
_cell.angle_gamma   90.00
#
_symmetry.space_group_name_H-M   'P 1'
#
loop_
_entity.id
_entity.type
_entity.pdbx_description
1 polymer ?
#
loop_
_entity_poly.entity_id
_entity_poly.type
_entity_poly.pdbx_seq_one_letter_code
_entity_poly.pdbx_strand_id
1 'polypeptide(L)'
;MRTDIPAETVKLYAKQVFRLPRAVLEERFHLEGNEGAIYAFTGYPTAGVIGKAGIWTGKETLALITGGFLDQLAEKRMSPYELLERTKRHPLIQRLLKDAEPIEYAAHMIPKGGFKMIPQLYDHHLLIAGDAATMVSGRRGTDLAMLSGKMAGETILQAHAKGDFSQKILATYGWKINQSFFIADIKKKRGTDKYVAKYQDSDYLISRAMNEFGSEFFHVGMSTEEDKMKKIYQELKQIQLPLKSFEDVWQALRHWEVL
;
A
#
# COMPACT_ATOMS: atom_id res chain seq x y z
N MET A 1 -18.25 18.57 -8.85
CA MET A 1 -18.45 17.60 -7.73
C MET A 1 -17.15 17.05 -7.14
N ARG A 2 -15.98 17.30 -7.75
CA ARG A 2 -14.66 17.10 -7.13
C ARG A 2 -13.74 18.24 -7.57
N THR A 3 -12.88 18.72 -6.66
CA THR A 3 -11.80 19.66 -6.97
C THR A 3 -10.58 18.92 -7.50
N ASP A 4 -9.50 19.64 -7.80
CA ASP A 4 -8.20 19.04 -8.08
C ASP A 4 -7.80 18.05 -6.97
N ILE A 5 -7.13 16.97 -7.36
CA ILE A 5 -6.67 15.91 -6.46
C ILE A 5 -5.26 16.27 -6.00
N PRO A 6 -5.05 16.65 -4.73
CA PRO A 6 -3.72 17.00 -4.24
C PRO A 6 -2.80 15.77 -4.26
N ALA A 7 -1.52 15.97 -4.60
CA ALA A 7 -0.57 14.88 -4.82
C ALA A 7 -0.33 14.04 -3.54
N GLU A 8 -0.39 14.67 -2.37
CA GLU A 8 -0.27 14.03 -1.05
C GLU A 8 -1.44 13.08 -0.72
N THR A 9 -2.53 13.15 -1.50
CA THR A 9 -3.72 12.30 -1.32
C THR A 9 -3.74 11.07 -2.21
N VAL A 10 -2.71 10.87 -3.04
CA VAL A 10 -2.60 9.73 -3.96
C VAL A 10 -1.24 9.06 -3.84
N LYS A 11 -1.22 7.75 -4.02
CA LYS A 11 0.02 6.99 -4.19
C LYS A 11 0.18 6.57 -5.64
N LEU A 12 1.37 6.73 -6.21
CA LEU A 12 1.72 6.25 -7.53
C LEU A 12 2.47 4.93 -7.40
N TYR A 13 1.99 3.90 -8.09
CA TYR A 13 2.62 2.58 -8.13
C TYR A 13 2.96 2.18 -9.56
N ALA A 14 4.16 1.65 -9.75
CA ALA A 14 4.57 0.91 -10.93
C ALA A 14 4.35 -0.58 -10.72
N LYS A 15 3.93 -1.27 -11.77
CA LYS A 15 3.78 -2.72 -11.84
C LYS A 15 4.54 -3.23 -13.07
N GLN A 16 5.28 -4.32 -12.90
CA GLN A 16 5.80 -5.10 -14.01
C GLN A 16 5.42 -6.56 -13.81
N VAL A 17 4.83 -7.15 -14.85
CA VAL A 17 4.51 -8.58 -14.89
C VAL A 17 5.61 -9.28 -15.64
N PHE A 18 6.02 -10.41 -15.10
CA PHE A 18 6.99 -11.31 -15.69
C PHE A 18 6.33 -12.65 -15.94
N ARG A 19 6.67 -13.30 -17.05
CA ARG A 19 6.38 -14.71 -17.29
C ARG A 19 7.47 -15.55 -16.61
N LEU A 20 7.04 -16.60 -15.93
CA LEU A 20 7.94 -17.59 -15.35
C LEU A 20 7.24 -18.96 -15.37
N PRO A 21 7.93 -20.05 -15.75
CA PRO A 21 7.31 -21.37 -15.76
C PRO A 21 6.72 -21.74 -14.40
N ARG A 22 5.55 -22.36 -14.41
CA ARG A 22 4.82 -22.73 -13.19
C ARG A 22 5.67 -23.53 -12.21
N ALA A 23 6.40 -24.54 -12.68
CA ALA A 23 7.28 -25.34 -11.82
C ALA A 23 8.35 -24.50 -11.10
N VAL A 24 8.90 -23.47 -11.77
CA VAL A 24 9.88 -22.56 -11.16
C VAL A 24 9.21 -21.64 -10.14
N LEU A 25 7.98 -21.19 -10.38
CA LEU A 25 7.21 -20.42 -9.39
C LEU A 25 6.90 -21.27 -8.15
N GLU A 26 6.41 -22.48 -8.35
CA GLU A 26 6.08 -23.43 -7.27
C GLU A 26 7.29 -23.74 -6.40
N GLU A 27 8.44 -24.06 -7.01
CA GLU A 27 9.68 -24.30 -6.28
C GLU A 27 10.16 -23.03 -5.55
N ARG A 28 10.19 -21.89 -6.22
CA ARG A 28 10.80 -20.65 -5.69
C ARG A 28 9.98 -20.01 -4.57
N PHE A 29 8.67 -20.21 -4.56
CA PHE A 29 7.76 -19.65 -3.56
C PHE A 29 7.20 -20.71 -2.60
N HIS A 30 7.63 -21.97 -2.72
CA HIS A 30 7.15 -23.12 -1.94
C HIS A 30 5.62 -23.30 -2.04
N LEU A 31 5.10 -23.37 -3.26
CA LEU A 31 3.66 -23.49 -3.54
C LEU A 31 3.30 -24.88 -4.04
N GLU A 32 2.12 -25.36 -3.65
CA GLU A 32 1.52 -26.59 -4.15
C GLU A 32 0.14 -26.33 -4.78
N GLY A 33 -0.21 -27.09 -5.83
CA GLY A 33 -1.57 -27.10 -6.38
C GLY A 33 -2.08 -25.74 -6.86
N ASN A 34 -3.03 -25.13 -6.15
CA ASN A 34 -3.62 -23.83 -6.52
C ASN A 34 -3.25 -22.71 -5.52
N GLU A 35 -2.17 -22.90 -4.78
CA GLU A 35 -1.67 -21.88 -3.86
C GLU A 35 -1.06 -20.68 -4.59
N GLY A 36 -0.93 -19.58 -3.85
CA GLY A 36 -0.23 -18.39 -4.29
C GLY A 36 0.43 -17.70 -3.10
N ALA A 37 1.52 -17.00 -3.37
CA ALA A 37 2.24 -16.21 -2.39
C ALA A 37 2.10 -14.71 -2.69
N ILE A 38 2.05 -13.94 -1.61
CA ILE A 38 2.19 -12.48 -1.63
C ILE A 38 3.32 -12.10 -0.70
N TYR A 39 4.39 -11.54 -1.24
CA TYR A 39 5.47 -10.98 -0.43
C TYR A 39 5.31 -9.47 -0.41
N ALA A 40 5.32 -8.88 0.78
CA ALA A 40 5.24 -7.43 0.97
C ALA A 40 6.57 -6.92 1.52
N PHE A 41 7.06 -5.83 0.94
CA PHE A 41 8.34 -5.24 1.28
C PHE A 41 8.16 -3.76 1.66
N THR A 42 8.98 -3.34 2.61
CA THR A 42 9.07 -1.96 3.12
C THR A 42 10.54 -1.56 3.24
N GLY A 43 10.84 -0.27 3.29
CA GLY A 43 12.21 0.24 3.42
C GLY A 43 12.93 0.42 2.08
N TYR A 44 13.98 -0.36 1.82
CA TYR A 44 14.87 -0.17 0.65
C TYR A 44 14.14 0.05 -0.70
N PRO A 45 13.09 -0.73 -1.04
CA PRO A 45 12.39 -0.61 -2.32
C PRO A 45 11.77 0.77 -2.59
N THR A 46 11.42 1.53 -1.55
CA THR A 46 10.65 2.77 -1.68
C THR A 46 11.52 4.03 -1.60
N ALA A 47 12.85 3.88 -1.55
CA ALA A 47 13.82 4.99 -1.51
C ALA A 47 13.54 6.01 -0.39
N GLY A 48 13.06 5.54 0.76
CA GLY A 48 12.74 6.38 1.91
C GLY A 48 11.50 7.26 1.73
N VAL A 49 10.64 6.94 0.77
CA VAL A 49 9.25 7.43 0.67
C VAL A 49 8.34 6.47 1.43
N ILE A 50 7.26 7.00 2.00
CA ILE A 50 6.18 6.18 2.57
C ILE A 50 5.46 5.45 1.43
N GLY A 51 5.78 4.17 1.31
CA GLY A 51 5.43 3.35 0.17
C GLY A 51 5.63 1.88 0.48
N LYS A 52 5.26 1.01 -0.45
CA LYS A 52 5.50 -0.43 -0.34
C LYS A 52 5.98 -0.96 -1.68
N ALA A 53 6.66 -2.09 -1.62
CA ALA A 53 6.78 -2.98 -2.76
C ALA A 53 6.12 -4.31 -2.44
N GLY A 54 5.82 -5.10 -3.46
CA GLY A 54 5.35 -6.45 -3.25
C GLY A 54 5.47 -7.31 -4.50
N ILE A 55 5.44 -8.60 -4.28
CA ILE A 55 5.42 -9.62 -5.31
C ILE A 55 4.16 -10.46 -5.13
N TRP A 56 3.43 -10.67 -6.24
CA TRP A 56 2.28 -11.56 -6.31
C TRP A 56 2.55 -12.66 -7.33
N THR A 57 2.30 -13.91 -6.95
CA THR A 57 2.36 -15.05 -7.87
C THR A 57 1.02 -15.25 -8.56
N GLY A 58 1.02 -15.31 -9.88
CA GLY A 58 -0.03 -15.92 -10.69
C GLY A 58 0.31 -17.37 -11.02
N LYS A 59 -0.46 -17.99 -11.92
CA LYS A 59 -0.22 -19.40 -12.32
C LYS A 59 1.09 -19.60 -13.10
N GLU A 60 1.42 -18.66 -13.98
CA GLU A 60 2.61 -18.68 -14.86
C GLU A 60 3.26 -17.29 -14.96
N THR A 61 2.93 -16.43 -14.00
CA THR A 61 3.34 -15.03 -13.99
C THR A 61 3.74 -14.61 -12.59
N LEU A 62 4.65 -13.64 -12.52
CA LEU A 62 5.00 -12.93 -11.29
C LEU A 62 4.76 -11.44 -11.50
N ALA A 63 4.06 -10.78 -10.58
CA ALA A 63 3.89 -9.33 -10.64
C ALA A 63 4.71 -8.66 -9.53
N LEU A 64 5.68 -7.83 -9.92
CA LEU A 64 6.37 -6.92 -9.00
C LEU A 64 5.68 -5.56 -9.04
N ILE A 65 5.32 -5.03 -7.88
CA ILE A 65 4.71 -3.71 -7.74
C ILE A 65 5.55 -2.90 -6.74
N THR A 66 5.80 -1.62 -7.01
CA THR A 66 6.47 -0.71 -6.07
C THR A 66 5.95 0.72 -6.25
N GLY A 67 5.89 1.48 -5.17
CA GLY A 67 5.33 2.82 -5.21
C GLY A 67 5.20 3.48 -3.85
N GLY A 68 4.76 4.73 -3.87
CA GLY A 68 4.69 5.59 -2.71
C GLY A 68 3.81 6.82 -2.95
N PHE A 69 3.74 7.72 -1.98
CA PHE A 69 3.00 8.97 -2.14
C PHE A 69 3.59 9.84 -3.25
N LEU A 70 2.72 10.42 -4.08
CA LEU A 70 3.12 11.10 -5.31
C LEU A 70 3.91 12.39 -5.03
N ASP A 71 3.52 13.17 -4.03
CA ASP A 71 4.23 14.37 -3.58
C ASP A 71 5.68 14.06 -3.17
N GLN A 72 5.88 13.00 -2.38
CA GLN A 72 7.21 12.58 -1.91
C GLN A 72 8.10 12.05 -3.05
N LEU A 73 7.51 11.32 -4.01
CA LEU A 73 8.23 10.87 -5.21
C LEU A 73 8.62 12.06 -6.10
N ALA A 74 7.71 13.03 -6.26
CA ALA A 74 7.97 14.24 -7.03
C ALA A 74 9.07 15.10 -6.40
N GLU A 75 9.04 15.29 -5.07
CA GLU A 75 10.08 16.02 -4.32
C GLU A 75 11.47 15.39 -4.51
N LYS A 76 11.55 14.05 -4.47
CA LYS A 76 12.79 13.29 -4.72
C LYS A 76 13.14 13.15 -6.21
N ARG A 77 12.32 13.69 -7.12
CA ARG A 77 12.46 13.56 -8.58
C ARG A 77 12.63 12.12 -9.05
N MET A 78 11.91 11.20 -8.41
CA MET A 78 12.02 9.78 -8.68
C MET A 78 10.86 9.32 -9.56
N SER A 79 11.16 8.80 -10.74
CA SER A 79 10.14 8.22 -11.60
C SER A 79 9.67 6.85 -11.05
N PRO A 80 8.40 6.46 -11.33
CA PRO A 80 7.89 5.15 -10.95
C PRO A 80 8.71 4.00 -11.58
N TYR A 81 9.27 4.22 -12.77
CA TYR A 81 10.14 3.27 -13.45
C TYR A 81 11.49 3.11 -12.72
N GLU A 82 12.16 4.20 -12.36
CA GLU A 82 13.42 4.12 -11.59
C GLU A 82 13.23 3.43 -10.24
N LEU A 83 12.10 3.66 -9.57
CA LEU A 83 11.77 2.99 -8.33
C LEU A 83 11.63 1.47 -8.52
N LEU A 84 11.01 1.05 -9.62
CA LEU A 84 10.89 -0.35 -10.01
C LEU A 84 12.26 -0.96 -10.30
N GLU A 85 13.11 -0.31 -11.10
CA GLU A 85 14.47 -0.77 -11.37
C GLU A 85 15.31 -0.90 -10.10
N ARG A 86 15.22 0.09 -9.21
CA ARG A 86 15.85 0.04 -7.88
C ARG A 86 15.38 -1.18 -7.10
N THR A 87 14.08 -1.42 -7.07
CA THR A 87 13.48 -2.56 -6.36
C THR A 87 14.01 -3.89 -6.90
N LYS A 88 14.12 -4.04 -8.22
CA LYS A 88 14.65 -5.25 -8.86
C LYS A 88 16.11 -5.56 -8.53
N ARG A 89 16.91 -4.54 -8.19
CA ARG A 89 18.32 -4.69 -7.79
C ARG A 89 18.51 -5.22 -6.37
N HIS A 90 17.45 -5.26 -5.55
CA HIS A 90 17.56 -5.82 -4.21
C HIS A 90 17.90 -7.32 -4.30
N PRO A 91 18.95 -7.84 -3.61
CA PRO A 91 19.44 -9.21 -3.82
C PRO A 91 18.36 -10.30 -3.67
N LEU A 92 17.45 -10.14 -2.71
CA LEU A 92 16.31 -11.05 -2.54
C LEU A 92 15.37 -11.01 -3.75
N ILE A 93 15.03 -9.82 -4.25
CA ILE A 93 14.09 -9.63 -5.36
C ILE A 93 14.72 -10.07 -6.68
N GLN A 94 15.99 -9.75 -6.89
CA GLN A 94 16.75 -10.17 -8.07
C GLN A 94 16.74 -11.70 -8.21
N ARG A 95 16.92 -12.44 -7.11
CA ARG A 95 16.83 -13.91 -7.10
C ARG A 95 15.42 -14.39 -7.40
N LEU A 96 14.40 -13.72 -6.88
CA LEU A 96 12.99 -14.02 -7.17
C LEU A 96 12.61 -13.80 -8.64
N LEU A 97 13.31 -12.90 -9.34
CA LEU A 97 13.10 -12.57 -10.75
C LEU A 97 14.06 -13.27 -11.71
N LYS A 98 14.96 -14.13 -11.22
CA LYS A 98 15.93 -14.83 -12.06
C LYS A 98 15.20 -15.61 -13.17
N ASP A 99 15.65 -15.45 -14.40
CA ASP A 99 15.11 -16.07 -15.62
C ASP A 99 13.65 -15.70 -15.95
N ALA A 100 13.10 -14.67 -15.30
CA ALA A 100 11.75 -14.19 -15.57
C ALA A 100 11.74 -13.21 -16.75
N GLU A 101 10.83 -13.40 -17.70
CA GLU A 101 10.70 -12.58 -18.90
C GLU A 101 9.68 -11.45 -18.66
N PRO A 102 10.03 -10.16 -18.75
CA PRO A 102 9.05 -9.08 -18.60
C PRO A 102 8.05 -9.07 -19.77
N ILE A 103 6.75 -9.07 -19.45
CA ILE A 103 5.67 -9.13 -20.46
C ILE A 103 4.70 -7.94 -20.40
N GLU A 104 4.67 -7.21 -19.30
CA GLU A 104 3.79 -6.04 -19.12
C GLU A 104 4.45 -5.02 -18.19
N TYR A 105 4.28 -3.73 -18.50
CA TYR A 105 4.55 -2.64 -17.59
C TYR A 105 3.31 -1.75 -17.48
N ALA A 106 2.97 -1.34 -16.26
CA ALA A 106 1.87 -0.41 -16.00
C ALA A 106 2.22 0.51 -14.83
N ALA A 107 1.58 1.67 -14.78
CA ALA A 107 1.59 2.54 -13.62
C ALA A 107 0.16 3.01 -13.32
N HIS A 108 -0.19 3.12 -12.03
CA HIS A 108 -1.52 3.54 -11.62
C HIS A 108 -1.48 4.33 -10.31
N MET A 109 -2.44 5.23 -10.15
CA MET A 109 -2.63 6.00 -8.93
C MET A 109 -3.67 5.33 -8.04
N ILE A 110 -3.42 5.30 -6.74
CA ILE A 110 -4.34 4.77 -5.73
C ILE A 110 -4.79 5.92 -4.83
N PRO A 111 -6.10 6.20 -4.70
CA PRO A 111 -6.59 7.26 -3.83
C PRO A 111 -6.37 6.87 -2.36
N LYS A 112 -5.63 7.70 -1.63
CA LYS A 112 -5.26 7.49 -0.21
C LYS A 112 -5.61 8.68 0.69
N GLY A 113 -6.28 9.71 0.18
CA GLY A 113 -6.73 10.86 0.97
C GLY A 113 -7.82 10.58 2.02
N GLY A 114 -8.30 9.32 2.10
CA GLY A 114 -9.23 8.87 3.12
C GLY A 114 -10.57 9.59 3.08
N PHE A 115 -11.22 9.70 4.25
CA PHE A 115 -12.59 10.22 4.34
C PHE A 115 -12.74 11.65 3.80
N LYS A 116 -11.72 12.50 3.95
CA LYS A 116 -11.77 13.91 3.50
C LYS A 116 -11.84 14.04 1.97
N MET A 117 -11.38 13.03 1.24
CA MET A 117 -11.34 13.00 -0.23
C MET A 117 -12.48 12.19 -0.85
N ILE A 118 -13.47 11.76 -0.05
CA ILE A 118 -14.70 11.18 -0.59
C ILE A 118 -15.52 12.33 -1.19
N PRO A 119 -15.80 12.32 -2.51
CA PRO A 119 -16.60 13.36 -3.15
C PRO A 119 -18.09 13.21 -2.78
N GLN A 120 -18.92 14.11 -3.29
CA GLN A 120 -20.36 13.87 -3.32
C GLN A 120 -20.63 12.58 -4.11
N LEU A 121 -21.30 11.61 -3.48
CA LEU A 121 -21.45 10.25 -4.00
C LEU A 121 -22.60 10.08 -5.00
N TYR A 122 -23.53 11.03 -5.01
CA TYR A 122 -24.75 10.95 -5.81
C TYR A 122 -25.24 12.35 -6.18
N ASP A 123 -25.88 12.47 -7.33
CA ASP A 123 -26.65 13.63 -7.76
C ASP A 123 -27.76 13.17 -8.72
N HIS A 124 -28.54 14.09 -9.27
CA HIS A 124 -29.54 13.80 -10.30
C HIS A 124 -28.93 12.95 -11.41
N HIS A 125 -29.49 11.75 -11.61
CA HIS A 125 -29.04 10.77 -12.61
C HIS A 125 -27.57 10.32 -12.49
N LEU A 126 -26.91 10.52 -11.33
CA LEU A 126 -25.49 10.24 -11.16
C LEU A 126 -25.20 9.52 -9.85
N LEU A 127 -24.39 8.46 -9.90
CA LEU A 127 -23.78 7.80 -8.75
C LEU A 127 -22.27 7.64 -8.99
N ILE A 128 -21.47 7.73 -7.93
CA ILE A 128 -20.01 7.58 -7.99
C ILE A 128 -19.58 6.42 -7.07
N ALA A 129 -18.81 5.46 -7.59
CA ALA A 129 -18.35 4.27 -6.87
C ALA A 129 -16.85 4.01 -7.08
N GLY A 130 -16.29 3.04 -6.34
CA GLY A 130 -14.88 2.64 -6.45
C GLY A 130 -13.89 3.77 -6.18
N ASP A 131 -12.76 3.75 -6.89
CA ASP A 131 -11.67 4.71 -6.71
C ASP A 131 -12.08 6.16 -7.02
N ALA A 132 -13.04 6.36 -7.94
CA ALA A 132 -13.62 7.68 -8.22
C ALA A 132 -14.29 8.28 -6.97
N ALA A 133 -14.85 7.42 -6.11
CA ALA A 133 -15.42 7.75 -4.81
C ALA A 133 -14.43 7.62 -3.63
N THR A 134 -13.14 7.36 -3.89
CA THR A 134 -12.11 7.13 -2.86
C THR A 134 -12.44 5.92 -1.96
N MET A 135 -13.04 4.87 -2.54
CA MET A 135 -13.41 3.63 -1.83
C MET A 135 -12.20 2.69 -1.69
N VAL A 136 -11.19 3.15 -0.96
CA VAL A 136 -9.94 2.42 -0.68
C VAL A 136 -9.60 2.55 0.80
N SER A 137 -9.27 1.44 1.47
CA SER A 137 -8.86 1.45 2.87
C SER A 137 -7.74 0.44 3.13
N GLY A 138 -6.61 0.92 3.68
CA GLY A 138 -5.46 0.07 3.95
C GLY A 138 -4.98 -0.64 2.67
N ARG A 139 -4.98 -1.98 2.68
CA ARG A 139 -4.60 -2.83 1.54
C ARG A 139 -5.81 -3.29 0.69
N ARG A 140 -7.00 -2.74 0.95
CA ARG A 140 -8.25 -3.10 0.27
C ARG A 140 -8.74 -1.99 -0.67
N GLY A 141 -9.32 -2.39 -1.79
CA GLY A 141 -9.71 -1.49 -2.88
C GLY A 141 -10.62 -2.16 -3.88
N THR A 142 -10.19 -3.27 -4.51
CA THR A 142 -11.01 -4.00 -5.49
C THR A 142 -12.33 -4.49 -4.90
N ASP A 143 -12.28 -5.10 -3.72
CA ASP A 143 -13.46 -5.53 -2.98
C ASP A 143 -14.39 -4.35 -2.64
N LEU A 144 -13.83 -3.21 -2.25
CA LEU A 144 -14.59 -2.00 -1.92
C LEU A 144 -15.22 -1.37 -3.17
N ALA A 145 -14.53 -1.40 -4.30
CA ALA A 145 -15.06 -1.01 -5.59
C ALA A 145 -16.23 -1.92 -6.02
N MET A 146 -16.09 -3.24 -5.86
CA MET A 146 -17.18 -4.18 -6.13
C MET A 146 -18.38 -3.96 -5.21
N LEU A 147 -18.15 -3.78 -3.91
CA LEU A 147 -19.22 -3.56 -2.94
C LEU A 147 -19.95 -2.22 -3.18
N SER A 148 -19.21 -1.14 -3.40
CA SER A 148 -19.80 0.17 -3.72
C SER A 148 -20.56 0.14 -5.06
N GLY A 149 -20.02 -0.53 -6.08
CA GLY A 149 -20.71 -0.76 -7.35
C GLY A 149 -22.01 -1.55 -7.19
N LYS A 150 -22.01 -2.61 -6.39
CA LYS A 150 -23.23 -3.37 -6.05
C LYS A 150 -24.27 -2.48 -5.37
N MET A 151 -23.89 -1.71 -4.35
CA MET A 151 -24.80 -0.80 -3.65
C MET A 151 -25.38 0.28 -4.57
N ALA A 152 -24.57 0.78 -5.51
CA ALA A 152 -25.01 1.72 -6.54
C ALA A 152 -26.05 1.06 -7.47
N GLY A 153 -25.74 -0.14 -7.99
CA GLY A 153 -26.67 -0.90 -8.85
C GLY A 153 -28.01 -1.19 -8.17
N GLU A 154 -28.01 -1.64 -6.92
CA GLU A 154 -29.24 -1.83 -6.15
C GLU A 154 -30.03 -0.53 -5.97
N THR A 155 -29.35 0.61 -5.81
CA THR A 155 -30.01 1.92 -5.69
C THR A 155 -30.64 2.34 -7.01
N ILE A 156 -29.98 2.07 -8.14
CA ILE A 156 -30.54 2.31 -9.47
C ILE A 156 -31.76 1.44 -9.74
N LEU A 157 -31.77 0.17 -9.31
CA LEU A 157 -32.96 -0.68 -9.42
C LEU A 157 -34.15 -0.11 -8.64
N GLN A 158 -33.90 0.41 -7.44
CA GLN A 158 -34.94 1.07 -6.63
C GLN A 158 -35.44 2.38 -7.27
N ALA A 159 -34.54 3.18 -7.84
CA ALA A 159 -34.88 4.40 -8.56
C ALA A 159 -35.73 4.10 -9.81
N HIS A 160 -35.32 3.09 -10.58
CA HIS A 160 -36.03 2.63 -11.76
C HIS A 160 -37.44 2.14 -11.42
N ALA A 161 -37.60 1.33 -10.37
CA ALA A 161 -38.91 0.86 -9.92
C ALA A 161 -39.86 2.00 -9.50
N LYS A 162 -39.31 3.14 -9.06
CA LYS A 162 -40.08 4.35 -8.69
C LYS A 162 -40.25 5.35 -9.84
N GLY A 163 -39.54 5.17 -10.96
CA GLY A 163 -39.49 6.15 -12.05
C GLY A 163 -38.84 7.48 -11.66
N ASP A 164 -38.02 7.51 -10.60
CA ASP A 164 -37.46 8.74 -10.04
C ASP A 164 -35.96 8.58 -9.77
N PHE A 165 -35.15 9.29 -10.56
CA PHE A 165 -33.68 9.34 -10.49
C PHE A 165 -33.17 10.67 -9.93
N SER A 166 -34.02 11.40 -9.20
CA SER A 166 -33.64 12.62 -8.50
C SER A 166 -32.59 12.34 -7.43
N GLN A 167 -31.87 13.38 -7.06
CA GLN A 167 -30.91 13.33 -5.95
C GLN A 167 -31.55 12.79 -4.66
N LYS A 168 -32.83 13.06 -4.41
CA LYS A 168 -33.57 12.59 -3.22
C LYS A 168 -33.64 11.06 -3.16
N ILE A 169 -33.95 10.40 -4.27
CA ILE A 169 -34.00 8.93 -4.31
C ILE A 169 -32.60 8.34 -4.26
N LEU A 170 -31.68 8.90 -5.05
CA LEU A 170 -30.30 8.44 -5.14
C LEU A 170 -29.49 8.67 -3.85
N ALA A 171 -29.94 9.55 -2.95
CA ALA A 171 -29.37 9.72 -1.61
C ALA A 171 -29.35 8.43 -0.78
N THR A 172 -30.22 7.48 -1.10
CA THR A 172 -30.20 6.14 -0.48
C THR A 172 -28.86 5.43 -0.68
N TYR A 173 -28.17 5.66 -1.81
CA TYR A 173 -26.82 5.14 -2.02
C TYR A 173 -25.83 5.71 -1.00
N GLY A 174 -25.84 7.02 -0.79
CA GLY A 174 -25.01 7.68 0.21
C GLY A 174 -25.28 7.18 1.63
N TRP A 175 -26.54 6.85 1.95
CA TRP A 175 -26.88 6.20 3.21
C TRP A 175 -26.29 4.79 3.30
N LYS A 176 -26.46 3.94 2.28
CA LYS A 176 -25.89 2.58 2.24
C LYS A 176 -24.37 2.58 2.43
N ILE A 177 -23.67 3.47 1.73
CA ILE A 177 -22.22 3.63 1.88
C ILE A 177 -21.87 4.06 3.32
N ASN A 178 -22.59 5.01 3.90
CA ASN A 178 -22.34 5.46 5.28
C ASN A 178 -22.60 4.40 6.36
N GLN A 179 -23.42 3.39 6.06
CA GLN A 179 -23.69 2.24 6.93
C GLN A 179 -22.75 1.06 6.66
N SER A 180 -21.95 1.10 5.59
CA SER A 180 -21.05 0.02 5.25
C SER A 180 -19.89 -0.11 6.25
N PHE A 181 -19.41 -1.32 6.48
CA PHE A 181 -18.34 -1.55 7.46
C PHE A 181 -17.03 -0.86 7.06
N PHE A 182 -16.73 -0.75 5.76
CA PHE A 182 -15.47 -0.17 5.28
C PHE A 182 -15.42 1.35 5.42
N ILE A 183 -16.57 2.05 5.45
CA ILE A 183 -16.57 3.50 5.69
C ILE A 183 -16.15 3.82 7.12
N ALA A 184 -16.43 2.92 8.07
CA ALA A 184 -15.99 3.07 9.45
C ALA A 184 -14.46 3.05 9.52
N ASP A 185 -13.81 2.15 8.78
CA ASP A 185 -12.35 2.08 8.69
C ASP A 185 -11.76 3.31 7.98
N ILE A 186 -12.39 3.78 6.89
CA ILE A 186 -11.96 5.01 6.21
C ILE A 186 -12.10 6.24 7.14
N LYS A 187 -13.15 6.30 7.99
CA LYS A 187 -13.35 7.35 8.99
C LYS A 187 -12.35 7.27 10.14
N LYS A 188 -11.99 6.06 10.60
CA LYS A 188 -10.98 5.85 11.66
C LYS A 188 -9.61 6.37 11.25
N LYS A 189 -9.29 6.33 9.95
CA LYS A 189 -8.01 6.81 9.37
C LYS A 189 -7.92 8.33 9.18
N ARG A 190 -8.81 9.10 9.79
CA ARG A 190 -8.68 10.57 9.82
C ARG A 190 -7.43 10.97 10.60
N GLY A 191 -6.57 11.82 10.01
CA GLY A 191 -5.34 12.31 10.65
C GLY A 191 -4.06 11.58 10.21
N THR A 192 -4.19 10.49 9.46
CA THR A 192 -3.05 9.79 8.84
C THR A 192 -2.21 10.70 7.92
N ASP A 193 -2.87 11.65 7.26
CA ASP A 193 -2.24 12.69 6.44
C ASP A 193 -1.14 13.45 7.20
N LYS A 194 -1.40 13.80 8.47
CA LYS A 194 -0.42 14.50 9.30
C LYS A 194 0.77 13.63 9.69
N TYR A 195 0.53 12.34 9.94
CA TYR A 195 1.59 11.37 10.25
C TYR A 195 2.51 11.20 9.04
N VAL A 196 1.93 10.94 7.86
CA VAL A 196 2.66 10.76 6.61
C VAL A 196 3.52 11.97 6.28
N ALA A 197 2.99 13.18 6.47
CA ALA A 197 3.75 14.40 6.24
C ALA A 197 4.90 14.60 7.25
N LYS A 198 4.72 14.22 8.52
CA LYS A 198 5.70 14.46 9.59
C LYS A 198 6.81 13.40 9.64
N TYR A 199 6.52 12.14 9.32
CA TYR A 199 7.41 10.99 9.53
C TYR A 199 7.72 10.23 8.23
N GLN A 200 8.13 10.95 7.18
CA GLN A 200 8.32 10.41 5.84
C GLN A 200 9.34 9.25 5.74
N ASP A 201 10.32 9.21 6.64
CA ASP A 201 11.41 8.23 6.67
C ASP A 201 11.17 7.06 7.65
N SER A 202 10.08 7.09 8.41
CA SER A 202 9.81 6.13 9.49
C SER A 202 9.80 4.67 9.01
N ASP A 203 9.12 4.36 7.90
CA ASP A 203 9.13 3.02 7.29
C ASP A 203 10.55 2.52 7.03
N TYR A 204 11.43 3.39 6.54
CA TYR A 204 12.80 3.03 6.21
C TYR A 204 13.65 2.83 7.48
N LEU A 205 13.56 3.74 8.44
CA LEU A 205 14.33 3.67 9.68
C LEU A 205 13.93 2.45 10.52
N ILE A 206 12.63 2.20 10.66
CA ILE A 206 12.12 1.03 11.39
C ILE A 206 12.58 -0.27 10.71
N SER A 207 12.44 -0.36 9.38
CA SER A 207 12.85 -1.56 8.63
C SER A 207 14.36 -1.80 8.73
N ARG A 208 15.16 -0.73 8.67
CA ARG A 208 16.61 -0.80 8.81
C ARG A 208 17.01 -1.27 10.22
N ALA A 209 16.42 -0.68 11.25
CA ALA A 209 16.65 -1.07 12.64
C ALA A 209 16.31 -2.55 12.89
N MET A 210 15.18 -3.04 12.37
CA MET A 210 14.81 -4.44 12.48
C MET A 210 15.78 -5.38 11.76
N ASN A 211 16.26 -4.99 10.57
CA ASN A 211 17.23 -5.79 9.81
C ASN A 211 18.60 -5.84 10.48
N GLU A 212 19.12 -4.71 10.97
CA GLU A 212 20.41 -4.65 11.69
C GLU A 212 20.31 -5.46 12.99
N PHE A 213 19.24 -5.28 13.77
CA PHE A 213 18.98 -6.08 14.97
C PHE A 213 18.96 -7.57 14.66
N GLY A 214 18.17 -8.00 13.67
CA GLY A 214 18.06 -9.41 13.30
C GLY A 214 19.39 -9.98 12.83
N SER A 215 20.12 -9.23 11.99
CA SER A 215 21.43 -9.63 11.49
C SER A 215 22.41 -9.89 12.64
N GLU A 216 22.56 -8.95 13.57
CA GLU A 216 23.49 -9.09 14.70
C GLU A 216 23.03 -10.13 15.72
N PHE A 217 21.72 -10.21 16.01
CA PHE A 217 21.16 -11.16 16.95
C PHE A 217 21.42 -12.61 16.52
N PHE A 218 21.20 -12.92 15.24
CA PHE A 218 21.43 -14.26 14.69
C PHE A 218 22.87 -14.50 14.22
N HIS A 219 23.74 -13.48 14.24
CA HIS A 219 25.14 -13.65 13.88
C HIS A 219 25.88 -14.45 14.97
N VAL A 220 26.47 -15.58 14.57
CA VAL A 220 27.33 -16.38 15.44
C VAL A 220 28.78 -16.00 15.16
N GLY A 221 29.42 -15.37 16.14
CA GLY A 221 30.81 -14.92 16.08
C GLY A 221 31.54 -15.15 17.41
N MET A 222 32.80 -14.74 17.47
CA MET A 222 33.64 -14.85 18.67
C MET A 222 33.44 -13.65 19.62
N SER A 223 32.21 -13.43 20.08
CA SER A 223 31.86 -12.37 21.03
C SER A 223 30.94 -12.91 22.12
N THR A 224 30.95 -12.27 23.30
CA THR A 224 30.00 -12.59 24.35
C THR A 224 28.60 -12.05 24.00
N GLU A 225 27.56 -12.61 24.61
CA GLU A 225 26.19 -12.10 24.47
C GLU A 225 26.07 -10.63 24.93
N GLU A 226 26.82 -10.24 25.96
CA GLU A 226 26.83 -8.84 26.44
C GLU A 226 27.44 -7.89 25.40
N ASP A 227 28.55 -8.29 24.75
CA ASP A 227 29.20 -7.50 23.70
C ASP A 227 28.29 -7.35 22.48
N LYS A 228 27.57 -8.42 22.10
CA LYS A 228 26.57 -8.36 21.04
C LYS A 228 25.46 -7.37 21.37
N MET A 229 24.91 -7.42 22.58
CA MET A 229 23.85 -6.49 22.99
C MET A 229 24.33 -5.04 23.01
N LYS A 230 25.58 -4.79 23.43
CA LYS A 230 26.20 -3.46 23.36
C LYS A 230 26.34 -2.98 21.92
N LYS A 231 26.80 -3.84 21.01
CA LYS A 231 26.94 -3.53 19.57
C LYS A 231 25.59 -3.19 18.95
N ILE A 232 24.57 -4.03 19.14
CA ILE A 232 23.19 -3.78 18.69
C ILE A 232 22.71 -2.42 19.18
N TYR A 233 22.89 -2.11 20.46
CA TYR A 233 22.45 -0.84 21.02
C TYR A 233 23.20 0.36 20.43
N GLN A 234 24.49 0.23 20.13
CA GLN A 234 25.28 1.27 19.48
C GLN A 234 24.82 1.51 18.03
N GLU A 235 24.58 0.45 17.27
CA GLU A 235 24.10 0.54 15.88
C GLU A 235 22.70 1.15 15.80
N LEU A 236 21.77 0.69 16.66
CA LEU A 236 20.42 1.26 16.73
C LEU A 236 20.43 2.75 17.08
N LYS A 237 21.33 3.18 17.98
CA LYS A 237 21.53 4.60 18.31
C LYS A 237 22.05 5.42 17.13
N GLN A 238 22.87 4.83 16.25
CA GLN A 238 23.39 5.51 15.07
C GLN A 238 22.34 5.66 13.98
N ILE A 239 21.40 4.70 13.86
CA ILE A 239 20.26 4.83 12.95
C ILE A 239 19.34 5.97 13.42
N GLN A 240 19.01 6.00 14.72
CA GLN A 240 18.02 6.95 15.24
C GLN A 240 18.13 7.14 16.75
N LEU A 241 17.87 8.37 17.22
CA LEU A 241 17.85 8.69 18.64
C LEU A 241 16.78 7.88 19.39
N PRO A 242 17.06 7.33 20.60
CA PRO A 242 16.16 6.43 21.33
C PRO A 242 14.74 6.98 21.55
N LEU A 243 14.63 8.29 21.86
CA LEU A 243 13.34 8.95 22.07
C LEU A 243 12.53 9.05 20.77
N LYS A 244 13.18 9.38 19.64
CA LYS A 244 12.55 9.41 18.32
C LYS A 244 12.16 8.00 17.87
N SER A 245 12.96 6.98 18.17
CA SER A 245 12.64 5.58 17.86
C SER A 245 11.40 5.11 18.63
N PHE A 246 11.27 5.46 19.92
CA PHE A 246 10.06 5.16 20.68
C PHE A 246 8.83 5.88 20.14
N GLU A 247 8.96 7.17 19.82
CA GLU A 247 7.87 7.95 19.21
C GLU A 247 7.44 7.35 17.86
N ASP A 248 8.38 7.02 16.97
CA ASP A 248 8.09 6.45 15.66
C ASP A 248 7.47 5.05 15.77
N VAL A 249 7.94 4.20 16.69
CA VAL A 249 7.32 2.89 16.96
C VAL A 249 5.92 3.04 17.55
N TRP A 250 5.74 3.95 18.51
CA TRP A 250 4.44 4.22 19.11
C TRP A 250 3.44 4.74 18.06
N GLN A 251 3.87 5.67 17.21
CA GLN A 251 3.04 6.21 16.13
C GLN A 251 2.80 5.17 15.04
N ALA A 252 3.80 4.36 14.69
CA ALA A 252 3.67 3.23 13.78
C ALA A 252 2.63 2.23 14.31
N LEU A 253 2.64 1.87 15.59
CA LEU A 253 1.64 1.00 16.20
C LEU A 253 0.25 1.64 16.21
N ARG A 254 0.16 2.95 16.50
CA ARG A 254 -1.11 3.69 16.48
C ARG A 254 -1.69 3.85 15.07
N HIS A 255 -0.83 3.90 14.06
CA HIS A 255 -1.16 4.11 12.66
C HIS A 255 -0.80 2.90 11.77
N TRP A 256 -0.73 1.70 12.34
CA TRP A 256 -0.18 0.50 11.68
C TRP A 256 -0.92 0.09 10.41
N GLU A 257 -2.19 0.50 10.27
CA GLU A 257 -3.00 0.25 9.07
C GLU A 257 -2.66 1.17 7.87
N VAL A 258 -1.76 2.14 8.10
CA VAL A 258 -1.18 3.03 7.10
C VAL A 258 0.14 2.46 6.55
N LEU A 259 0.84 1.70 7.40
CA LEU A 259 2.07 0.94 7.13
C LEU A 259 1.79 -0.39 6.39
#